data_AF-A0A5D0MFP7-F1
#
_entry.id   AF-A0A5D0MFP7-F1
#
_cell.length_a   1.000
_cell.length_b   1.000
_cell.length_c   1.000
_cell.angle_alpha   90.00
_cell.angle_beta   90.00
_cell.angle_gamma   90.00
#
_symmetry.space_group_name_H-M   'P 1'
#
loop_
_entity.id
_entity.type
_entity.pdbx_description
1 polymer ?
#
loop_
_entity_poly.entity_id
_entity_poly.type
_entity_poly.pdbx_seq_one_letter_code
_entity_poly.pdbx_strand_id
1 'polypeptide(L)'
;MNTVNYVKDSDIYQELIKDADKYLPEVEQPLNKIKLSVQLDEFQYYIHNVGYWLFQYDKQISELSYSIKFLRNFDYNKFNNDSKPNRVDHLDYTISNYYIRLSSILDKSLQIINAIFHLGISEYGVKESTIKTNSFVKKTDVLKPYKKMKKVVSNGKNIRNSIIHRDFYTDKNLHKLRYFYSLDKNLVVFKDKYLNEYRRDRLNEYLNDIEQEFNEQFENLISVISTFLDKLHLIYIKKKKEFKARGLV
;
A
#
# COMPACT_ATOMS: atom_id res chain seq x y z
N MET A 1 15.73 -2.10 14.00
CA MET A 1 14.62 -2.68 13.21
C MET A 1 14.82 -2.20 11.79
N ASN A 2 15.20 -3.06 10.85
CA ASN A 2 15.45 -2.64 9.47
C ASN A 2 14.11 -2.36 8.79
N THR A 3 13.79 -1.08 8.61
CA THR A 3 12.73 -0.66 7.70
C THR A 3 13.21 -1.02 6.31
N VAL A 4 12.72 -2.13 5.75
CA VAL A 4 13.05 -2.48 4.37
C VAL A 4 12.41 -1.43 3.48
N ASN A 5 13.24 -0.67 2.80
CA ASN A 5 12.88 0.54 2.07
C ASN A 5 12.66 0.18 0.59
N TYR A 6 11.71 -0.71 0.32
CA TYR A 6 11.58 -1.40 -0.99
C TYR A 6 11.58 -0.47 -2.21
N VAL A 7 10.90 0.67 -2.15
CA VAL A 7 10.90 1.63 -3.28
C VAL A 7 12.14 2.50 -3.24
N LYS A 8 12.56 2.96 -2.06
CA LYS A 8 13.73 3.84 -1.96
C LYS A 8 15.02 3.15 -2.35
N ASP A 9 15.12 1.85 -2.16
CA ASP A 9 16.27 1.04 -2.55
C ASP A 9 16.28 0.72 -4.06
N SER A 10 15.23 1.09 -4.80
CA SER A 10 15.17 0.88 -6.26
C SER A 10 15.97 1.93 -7.03
N ASP A 11 16.55 1.51 -8.16
CA ASP A 11 17.35 2.38 -9.02
C ASP A 11 16.59 3.62 -9.49
N ILE A 12 15.29 3.48 -9.81
CA ILE A 12 14.48 4.62 -10.25
C ILE A 12 14.35 5.67 -9.16
N TYR A 13 14.21 5.27 -7.89
CA TYR A 13 14.11 6.22 -6.79
C TYR A 13 15.45 6.92 -6.58
N GLN A 14 16.56 6.17 -6.60
CA GLN A 14 17.90 6.75 -6.45
C GLN A 14 18.24 7.74 -7.58
N GLU A 15 17.90 7.41 -8.82
CA GLU A 15 18.10 8.30 -9.96
C GLU A 15 17.20 9.54 -9.87
N LEU A 16 15.94 9.36 -9.45
CA LEU A 16 15.01 10.47 -9.25
C LEU A 16 15.53 11.44 -8.19
N ILE A 17 16.05 10.96 -7.05
CA ILE A 17 16.58 11.86 -6.00
C ILE A 17 17.76 12.68 -6.54
N LYS A 18 18.68 12.05 -7.28
CA LYS A 18 19.78 12.79 -7.93
C LYS A 18 19.28 13.85 -8.91
N ASP A 19 18.22 13.55 -9.65
CA ASP A 19 17.59 14.51 -10.56
C ASP A 19 16.86 15.62 -9.81
N ALA A 20 16.16 15.29 -8.72
CA ALA A 20 15.50 16.25 -7.87
C ALA A 20 16.51 17.24 -7.29
N ASP A 21 17.62 16.75 -6.71
CA ASP A 21 18.68 17.58 -6.14
C ASP A 21 19.35 18.47 -7.18
N LYS A 22 19.43 18.02 -8.44
CA LYS A 22 20.08 18.76 -9.51
C LYS A 22 19.19 19.81 -10.18
N TYR A 23 17.93 19.48 -10.42
CA TYR A 23 17.06 20.27 -11.31
C TYR A 23 15.91 20.96 -10.59
N LEU A 24 15.48 20.48 -9.42
CA LEU A 24 14.43 21.17 -8.68
C LEU A 24 15.01 22.39 -7.96
N PRO A 25 14.24 23.49 -7.87
CA PRO A 25 14.66 24.69 -7.17
C PRO A 25 14.85 24.39 -5.67
N GLU A 26 15.88 24.99 -5.08
CA GLU A 26 16.11 24.89 -3.65
C GLU A 26 14.92 25.44 -2.88
N VAL A 27 14.44 24.68 -1.90
CA VAL A 27 13.43 25.17 -0.96
C VAL A 27 14.15 26.05 0.06
N GLU A 28 13.95 27.37 -0.03
CA GLU A 28 14.48 28.30 0.97
C GLU A 28 14.05 27.87 2.38
N GLN A 29 15.02 27.58 3.24
CA GLN A 29 14.75 27.39 4.66
C GLN A 29 14.42 28.76 5.28
N PRO A 30 13.41 28.84 6.16
CA PRO A 30 12.85 27.72 6.92
C PRO A 30 11.49 27.22 6.36
N LEU A 31 11.22 25.91 6.51
CA LEU A 31 10.05 25.16 5.96
C LEU A 31 8.67 25.77 6.26
N ASN A 32 8.59 26.67 7.22
CA ASN A 32 7.43 27.46 7.60
C ASN A 32 7.19 28.69 6.69
N LYS A 33 8.02 28.91 5.67
CA LYS A 33 7.87 29.95 4.64
C LYS A 33 7.90 29.41 3.22
N ILE A 34 7.54 28.13 3.00
CA ILE A 34 7.44 27.57 1.65
C ILE A 34 6.45 28.41 0.84
N LYS A 35 6.94 29.18 -0.12
CA LYS A 35 6.08 29.76 -1.16
C LYS A 35 5.52 28.59 -1.97
N LEU A 36 4.23 28.31 -1.78
CA LEU A 36 3.49 27.25 -2.49
C LEU A 36 3.46 27.43 -4.02
N SER A 37 3.85 28.61 -4.53
CA SER A 37 3.83 28.93 -5.95
C SER A 37 5.26 29.06 -6.51
N VAL A 38 5.95 27.94 -6.64
CA VAL A 38 7.14 27.87 -7.50
C VAL A 38 6.69 27.43 -8.88
N GLN A 39 6.96 28.25 -9.89
CA GLN A 39 6.68 27.89 -11.27
C GLN A 39 7.74 26.90 -11.73
N LEU A 40 7.35 25.65 -11.96
CA LEU A 40 8.21 24.60 -12.49
C LEU A 40 8.13 24.57 -14.01
N ASP A 41 9.27 24.36 -14.66
CA ASP A 41 9.26 23.98 -16.08
C ASP A 41 8.69 22.55 -16.27
N GLU A 42 8.55 22.12 -17.52
CA GLU A 42 7.95 20.81 -17.84
C GLU A 42 8.76 19.63 -17.26
N PHE A 43 10.09 19.72 -17.27
CA PHE A 43 10.96 18.65 -16.78
C PHE A 43 11.00 18.62 -15.25
N GLN A 44 11.08 19.78 -14.60
CA GLN A 44 10.96 19.91 -13.17
C GLN A 44 9.59 19.40 -12.68
N TYR A 45 8.51 19.75 -13.38
CA TYR A 45 7.18 19.22 -13.09
C TYR A 45 7.14 17.70 -13.25
N TYR A 46 7.77 17.16 -14.29
CA TYR A 46 7.87 15.71 -14.50
C TYR A 46 8.61 15.01 -13.34
N ILE A 47 9.78 15.50 -12.92
CA ILE A 47 10.53 14.98 -11.77
C ILE A 47 9.65 15.04 -10.51
N HIS A 48 9.06 16.19 -10.22
CA HIS A 48 8.21 16.38 -9.06
C HIS A 48 7.02 15.41 -9.05
N ASN A 49 6.32 15.26 -10.18
CA ASN A 49 5.18 14.36 -10.30
C ASN A 49 5.58 12.88 -10.16
N VAL A 50 6.67 12.44 -10.77
CA VAL A 50 7.19 11.07 -10.59
C VAL A 50 7.56 10.83 -9.13
N GLY A 51 8.22 11.79 -8.48
CA GLY A 51 8.59 11.70 -7.06
C GLY A 51 7.39 11.63 -6.13
N TYR A 52 6.37 12.45 -6.37
CA TYR A 52 5.11 12.36 -5.63
C TYR A 52 4.52 10.95 -5.68
N TRP A 53 4.39 10.35 -6.87
CA TRP A 53 3.78 9.02 -7.00
C TRP A 53 4.65 7.89 -6.47
N LEU A 54 5.98 7.96 -6.63
CA LEU A 54 6.89 6.97 -6.01
C LEU A 54 6.85 7.04 -4.48
N PHE A 55 6.81 8.25 -3.90
CA PHE A 55 6.64 8.41 -2.45
C PHE A 55 5.31 7.85 -1.95
N GLN A 56 4.20 8.14 -2.65
CA GLN A 56 2.89 7.60 -2.30
C GLN A 56 2.88 6.05 -2.37
N TYR A 57 3.62 5.48 -3.31
CA TYR A 57 3.74 4.04 -3.46
C TYR A 57 4.59 3.40 -2.35
N ASP A 58 5.72 4.02 -2.00
CA ASP A 58 6.57 3.61 -0.87
C ASP A 58 5.78 3.59 0.45
N LYS A 59 5.03 4.67 0.69
CA LYS A 59 4.16 4.79 1.85
C LYS A 59 3.09 3.70 1.86
N GLN A 60 2.46 3.43 0.73
CA GLN A 60 1.42 2.40 0.60
C GLN A 60 1.96 0.98 0.88
N ILE A 61 3.18 0.68 0.44
CA ILE A 61 3.85 -0.60 0.73
C ILE A 61 4.22 -0.70 2.21
N SER A 62 4.73 0.40 2.79
CA SER A 62 5.06 0.48 4.22
C SER A 62 3.83 0.28 5.10
N GLU A 63 2.72 0.96 4.80
CA GLU A 63 1.45 0.81 5.51
C GLU A 63 0.90 -0.62 5.41
N LEU A 64 1.06 -1.29 4.26
CA LEU A 64 0.71 -2.69 4.13
C LEU A 64 1.55 -3.57 5.06
N SER A 65 2.88 -3.39 5.09
CA SER A 65 3.76 -4.09 6.03
C SER A 65 3.38 -3.83 7.49
N TYR A 66 3.04 -2.59 7.84
CA TYR A 66 2.61 -2.23 9.18
C TYR A 66 1.30 -2.90 9.56
N SER A 67 0.35 -3.06 8.64
CA SER A 67 -0.90 -3.77 8.92
C SER A 67 -0.67 -5.23 9.34
N ILE A 68 0.38 -5.89 8.82
CA ILE A 68 0.78 -7.23 9.29
C ILE A 68 1.33 -7.16 10.71
N LYS A 69 2.27 -6.23 10.95
CA LYS A 69 2.91 -6.05 12.27
C LYS A 69 1.91 -5.66 13.36
N PHE A 70 0.86 -4.94 13.00
CA PHE A 70 -0.18 -4.52 13.93
C PHE A 70 -1.19 -5.63 14.25
N LEU A 71 -1.14 -6.82 13.63
CA LEU A 71 -2.04 -7.92 13.99
C LEU A 71 -1.99 -8.26 15.48
N ARG A 72 -0.80 -8.19 16.09
CA ARG A 72 -0.56 -8.52 17.51
C ARG A 72 -0.30 -7.31 18.39
N ASN A 73 0.18 -6.22 17.80
CA ASN A 73 0.73 -5.08 18.53
C ASN A 73 -0.34 -4.00 18.72
N PHE A 74 -1.08 -4.08 19.82
CA PHE A 74 -2.06 -3.06 20.20
C PHE A 74 -2.03 -2.79 21.71
N ASP A 75 -1.87 -1.52 22.06
CA ASP A 75 -1.84 -1.08 23.45
C ASP A 75 -3.26 -0.72 23.93
N TYR A 76 -3.89 -1.71 24.54
CA TYR A 76 -5.24 -1.59 25.11
C TYR A 76 -5.31 -0.68 26.35
N ASN A 77 -4.18 -0.25 26.93
CA ASN A 77 -4.17 0.56 28.15
C ASN A 77 -4.47 2.03 27.88
N LYS A 78 -4.47 2.45 26.61
CA LYS A 78 -4.76 3.84 26.20
C LYS A 78 -6.24 4.16 26.09
N PHE A 79 -7.12 3.18 26.31
CA PHE A 79 -8.57 3.34 26.16
C PHE A 79 -9.26 3.34 27.53
N ASN A 80 -10.25 4.22 27.68
CA ASN A 80 -11.17 4.18 28.81
C ASN A 80 -12.05 2.92 28.73
N ASN A 81 -12.51 2.41 29.87
CA ASN A 81 -13.25 1.14 29.94
C ASN A 81 -14.54 1.13 29.12
N ASP A 82 -15.20 2.29 28.95
CA ASP A 82 -16.49 2.40 28.23
C ASP A 82 -16.35 2.34 26.70
N SER A 83 -15.13 2.48 26.16
CA SER A 83 -14.87 2.52 24.72
C SER A 83 -13.69 1.64 24.30
N LYS A 84 -13.34 0.65 25.13
CA LYS A 84 -12.16 -0.19 24.93
C LYS A 84 -12.48 -1.28 23.90
N PRO A 85 -11.85 -1.29 22.71
CA PRO A 85 -12.04 -2.37 21.76
C PRO A 85 -11.52 -3.68 22.36
N ASN A 86 -12.25 -4.77 22.11
CA ASN A 86 -11.78 -6.10 22.46
C ASN A 86 -10.73 -6.58 21.42
N ARG A 87 -10.11 -7.74 21.68
CA ARG A 87 -9.04 -8.26 20.80
C ARG A 87 -9.51 -8.60 19.39
N VAL A 88 -10.76 -9.04 19.24
CA VAL A 88 -11.36 -9.37 17.95
C VAL A 88 -11.73 -8.10 17.18
N ASP A 89 -12.20 -7.04 17.84
CA ASP A 89 -12.46 -5.75 17.20
C ASP A 89 -11.19 -5.16 16.57
N HIS A 90 -10.08 -5.23 17.32
CA HIS A 90 -8.76 -4.83 16.82
C HIS A 90 -8.30 -5.71 15.64
N LEU A 91 -8.48 -7.02 15.72
CA LEU A 91 -8.15 -7.95 14.64
C LEU A 91 -8.94 -7.64 13.37
N ASP A 92 -10.24 -7.39 13.50
CA ASP A 92 -11.13 -7.01 12.39
C ASP A 92 -10.69 -5.73 11.70
N TYR A 93 -10.35 -4.71 12.50
CA TYR A 93 -9.81 -3.44 12.01
C TYR A 93 -8.53 -3.66 11.21
N THR A 94 -7.60 -4.44 11.75
CA THR A 94 -6.28 -4.65 11.14
C THR A 94 -6.36 -5.48 9.85
N ILE A 95 -7.14 -6.56 9.84
CA ILE A 95 -7.40 -7.36 8.63
C ILE A 95 -8.06 -6.51 7.53
N SER A 96 -9.03 -5.69 7.92
CA SER A 96 -9.72 -4.81 6.96
C SER A 96 -8.77 -3.81 6.33
N ASN A 97 -7.90 -3.20 7.14
CA ASN A 97 -6.86 -2.29 6.65
C ASN A 97 -5.88 -3.01 5.71
N TYR A 98 -5.45 -4.23 6.02
CA TYR A 98 -4.58 -5.01 5.14
C TYR A 98 -5.17 -5.15 3.74
N TYR A 99 -6.41 -5.66 3.60
CA TYR A 99 -7.02 -5.89 2.29
C TYR A 99 -7.33 -4.60 1.51
N ILE A 100 -7.69 -3.52 2.21
CA ILE A 100 -7.86 -2.20 1.59
C ILE A 100 -6.53 -1.73 1.01
N ARG A 101 -5.46 -1.75 1.82
CA ARG A 101 -4.12 -1.30 1.43
C ARG A 101 -3.53 -2.16 0.32
N LEU A 102 -3.70 -3.48 0.39
CA LEU A 102 -3.31 -4.43 -0.65
C LEU A 102 -3.96 -4.09 -2.00
N SER A 103 -5.26 -3.79 -2.00
CA SER A 103 -5.99 -3.45 -3.23
C SER A 103 -5.51 -2.11 -3.83
N SER A 104 -5.22 -1.12 -2.98
CA SER A 104 -4.78 0.21 -3.40
C SER A 104 -3.42 0.23 -4.10
N ILE A 105 -2.58 -0.79 -3.91
CA ILE A 105 -1.30 -0.92 -4.63
C ILE A 105 -1.52 -0.89 -6.15
N LEU A 106 -2.53 -1.59 -6.67
CA LEU A 106 -2.79 -1.63 -8.12
C LEU A 106 -3.16 -0.26 -8.68
N ASP A 107 -3.97 0.51 -7.95
CA ASP A 107 -4.38 1.84 -8.38
C ASP A 107 -3.18 2.79 -8.39
N LYS A 108 -2.33 2.74 -7.36
CA LYS A 108 -1.09 3.51 -7.30
C LYS A 108 -0.08 3.08 -8.38
N SER A 109 0.01 1.80 -8.72
CA SER A 109 0.85 1.35 -9.84
C SER A 109 0.42 1.99 -11.18
N LEU A 110 -0.89 2.15 -11.42
CA LEU A 110 -1.38 2.82 -12.62
C LEU A 110 -1.04 4.32 -12.62
N GLN A 111 -1.12 4.99 -11.47
CA GLN A 111 -0.74 6.38 -11.33
C GLN A 111 0.76 6.60 -11.59
N ILE A 112 1.61 5.69 -11.10
CA ILE A 112 3.05 5.71 -11.41
C ILE A 112 3.30 5.54 -12.91
N ILE A 113 2.59 4.62 -13.58
CA ILE A 113 2.70 4.47 -15.04
C ILE A 113 2.31 5.78 -15.74
N ASN A 114 1.21 6.39 -15.33
CA ASN A 114 0.76 7.68 -15.87
C ASN A 114 1.84 8.77 -15.71
N ALA A 115 2.44 8.87 -14.52
CA ALA A 115 3.48 9.85 -14.20
C ALA A 115 4.77 9.62 -15.00
N ILE A 116 5.30 8.39 -14.98
CA ILE A 116 6.58 8.05 -15.63
C ILE A 116 6.48 8.11 -17.15
N PHE A 117 5.36 7.71 -17.74
CA PHE A 117 5.19 7.88 -19.18
C PHE A 117 4.84 9.32 -19.58
N HIS A 118 4.58 10.20 -18.59
CA HIS A 118 4.14 11.57 -18.77
C HIS A 118 2.91 11.65 -19.70
N LEU A 119 1.87 10.85 -19.41
CA LEU A 119 0.70 10.74 -20.28
C LEU A 119 -0.29 11.91 -20.15
N GLY A 120 -0.16 12.73 -19.10
CA GLY A 120 -1.03 13.90 -18.88
C GLY A 120 -2.48 13.55 -18.51
N ILE A 121 -2.75 12.31 -18.10
CA ILE A 121 -4.09 11.90 -17.68
C ILE A 121 -4.32 12.41 -16.26
N SER A 122 -5.47 13.06 -16.01
CA SER A 122 -5.87 13.48 -14.68
C SER A 122 -6.03 12.28 -13.74
N GLU A 123 -5.76 12.46 -12.44
CA GLU A 123 -5.74 11.35 -11.47
C GLU A 123 -7.03 10.52 -11.50
N TYR A 124 -8.18 11.19 -11.57
CA TYR A 124 -9.51 10.56 -11.66
C TYR A 124 -9.75 9.82 -12.98
N GLY A 125 -9.03 10.19 -14.05
CA GLY A 125 -9.10 9.57 -15.37
C GLY A 125 -8.19 8.35 -15.54
N VAL A 126 -7.28 8.09 -14.60
CA VAL A 126 -6.36 6.95 -14.65
C VAL A 126 -7.10 5.66 -14.34
N LYS A 127 -7.56 4.99 -15.41
CA LYS A 127 -8.21 3.67 -15.35
C LYS A 127 -7.31 2.62 -16.01
N GLU A 128 -7.45 1.38 -15.57
CA GLU A 128 -6.69 0.24 -16.14
C GLU A 128 -6.89 0.13 -17.66
N SER A 129 -8.11 0.36 -18.15
CA SER A 129 -8.40 0.38 -19.59
C SER A 129 -7.61 1.47 -20.31
N THR A 130 -7.68 2.72 -19.82
CA THR A 130 -6.98 3.88 -20.40
C THR A 130 -5.48 3.63 -20.54
N ILE A 131 -4.84 3.15 -19.46
CA ILE A 131 -3.40 2.86 -19.44
C ILE A 131 -3.06 1.69 -20.37
N LYS A 132 -3.84 0.61 -20.35
CA LYS A 132 -3.60 -0.54 -21.23
C LYS A 132 -3.81 -0.22 -22.70
N THR A 133 -4.71 0.71 -23.04
CA THR A 133 -4.98 1.07 -24.43
C THR A 133 -3.96 2.04 -25.01
N ASN A 134 -3.25 2.79 -24.14
CA ASN A 134 -2.28 3.80 -24.54
C ASN A 134 -1.12 3.21 -25.39
N SER A 135 -0.84 3.85 -26.52
CA SER A 135 0.14 3.36 -27.50
C SER A 135 1.58 3.38 -26.99
N PHE A 136 1.95 4.32 -26.13
CA PHE A 136 3.29 4.39 -25.53
C PHE A 136 3.49 3.27 -24.52
N VAL A 137 2.48 3.00 -23.69
CA VAL A 137 2.54 1.94 -22.67
C VAL A 137 2.53 0.56 -23.31
N LYS A 138 1.65 0.32 -24.30
CA LYS A 138 1.53 -0.96 -25.02
C LYS A 138 2.83 -1.47 -25.66
N LYS A 139 3.67 -0.55 -26.12
CA LYS A 139 4.95 -0.86 -26.77
C LYS A 139 6.06 -1.26 -25.78
N THR A 140 5.74 -1.37 -24.50
CA THR A 140 6.69 -1.68 -23.43
C THR A 140 6.25 -2.92 -22.64
N ASP A 141 7.18 -3.44 -21.86
CA ASP A 141 6.94 -4.61 -21.01
C ASP A 141 6.39 -4.28 -19.62
N VAL A 142 6.11 -3.00 -19.31
CA VAL A 142 5.65 -2.54 -17.98
C VAL A 142 4.33 -3.20 -17.56
N LEU A 143 3.45 -3.51 -18.51
CA LEU A 143 2.16 -4.14 -18.21
C LEU A 143 2.28 -5.62 -17.79
N LYS A 144 3.41 -6.29 -18.08
CA LYS A 144 3.63 -7.70 -17.70
C LYS A 144 3.71 -7.86 -16.17
N PRO A 145 4.62 -7.17 -15.44
CA PRO A 145 4.66 -7.24 -13.98
C PRO A 145 3.39 -6.64 -13.33
N TYR A 146 2.77 -5.60 -13.92
CA TYR A 146 1.46 -5.11 -13.43
C TYR A 146 0.39 -6.21 -13.42
N LYS A 147 0.27 -7.00 -14.51
CA LYS A 147 -0.66 -8.14 -14.56
C LYS A 147 -0.32 -9.21 -13.52
N LYS A 148 0.96 -9.43 -13.22
CA LYS A 148 1.39 -10.35 -12.14
C LYS A 148 0.96 -9.82 -10.77
N MET A 149 1.18 -8.53 -10.47
CA MET A 149 0.70 -7.91 -9.23
C MET A 149 -0.81 -8.08 -9.08
N LYS A 150 -1.56 -7.85 -10.16
CA LYS A 150 -3.01 -8.03 -10.16
C LYS A 150 -3.45 -9.46 -9.79
N LYS A 151 -2.69 -10.48 -10.20
CA LYS A 151 -2.97 -11.88 -9.80
C LYS A 151 -2.68 -12.12 -8.32
N VAL A 152 -1.62 -11.53 -7.77
CA VAL A 152 -1.31 -11.65 -6.33
C VAL A 152 -2.41 -10.97 -5.50
N VAL A 153 -2.90 -9.82 -5.95
CA VAL A 153 -3.92 -9.00 -5.25
C VAL A 153 -5.36 -9.50 -5.48
N SER A 154 -5.64 -10.31 -6.51
CA SER A 154 -7.02 -10.63 -6.91
C SER A 154 -7.85 -11.29 -5.82
N ASN A 155 -7.24 -12.14 -5.00
CA ASN A 155 -7.93 -12.79 -3.88
C ASN A 155 -8.40 -11.76 -2.83
N GLY A 156 -7.55 -10.77 -2.54
CA GLY A 156 -7.86 -9.68 -1.62
C GLY A 156 -8.91 -8.70 -2.14
N LYS A 157 -9.07 -8.57 -3.46
CA LYS A 157 -10.06 -7.62 -4.04
C LYS A 157 -11.50 -8.01 -3.72
N ASN A 158 -11.83 -9.30 -3.81
CA ASN A 158 -13.17 -9.79 -3.47
C ASN A 158 -13.46 -9.58 -1.98
N ILE A 159 -12.45 -9.83 -1.14
CA ILE A 159 -12.51 -9.62 0.29
C ILE A 159 -12.71 -8.13 0.63
N ARG A 160 -11.92 -7.24 0.03
CA ARG A 160 -12.05 -5.78 0.16
C ARG A 160 -13.45 -5.30 -0.24
N ASN A 161 -14.00 -5.81 -1.33
CA ASN A 161 -15.35 -5.46 -1.75
C ASN A 161 -16.39 -5.94 -0.74
N SER A 162 -16.24 -7.14 -0.20
CA SER A 162 -17.11 -7.61 0.89
C SER A 162 -17.01 -6.72 2.13
N ILE A 163 -15.79 -6.33 2.55
CA ILE A 163 -15.58 -5.44 3.70
C ILE A 163 -16.26 -4.08 3.48
N ILE A 164 -16.16 -3.50 2.28
CA ILE A 164 -16.74 -2.18 2.00
C ILE A 164 -18.26 -2.23 1.85
N HIS A 165 -18.82 -3.33 1.35
CA HIS A 165 -20.27 -3.44 1.14
C HIS A 165 -21.03 -4.03 2.33
N ARG A 166 -20.35 -4.80 3.19
CA ARG A 166 -20.96 -5.49 4.33
C ARG A 166 -20.42 -5.00 5.67
N ASP A 167 -19.54 -4.01 5.66
CA ASP A 167 -18.87 -3.40 6.83
C ASP A 167 -17.99 -4.33 7.68
N PHE A 168 -17.84 -5.61 7.32
CA PHE A 168 -16.96 -6.54 8.03
C PHE A 168 -16.40 -7.67 7.16
N TYR A 169 -15.27 -8.22 7.59
CA TYR A 169 -14.64 -9.39 6.98
C TYR A 169 -15.45 -10.66 7.31
N THR A 170 -15.83 -11.44 6.29
CA THR A 170 -16.73 -12.60 6.42
C THR A 170 -15.97 -13.92 6.45
N ASP A 171 -15.02 -14.05 7.37
CA ASP A 171 -14.37 -15.34 7.64
C ASP A 171 -15.11 -16.14 8.73
N LYS A 172 -15.26 -17.45 8.52
CA LYS A 172 -16.02 -18.32 9.44
C LYS A 172 -15.32 -18.49 10.78
N ASN A 173 -14.00 -18.60 10.80
CA ASN A 173 -13.24 -18.79 12.04
C ASN A 173 -13.21 -17.51 12.86
N LEU A 174 -13.06 -16.37 12.19
CA LEU A 174 -13.17 -15.05 12.81
C LEU A 174 -14.59 -14.79 13.33
N HIS A 175 -15.63 -15.19 12.60
CA HIS A 175 -17.00 -15.07 13.08
C HIS A 175 -17.26 -15.90 14.35
N LYS A 176 -16.70 -17.12 14.44
CA LYS A 176 -16.74 -17.90 15.69
C LYS A 176 -16.02 -17.17 16.82
N LEU A 177 -14.85 -16.59 16.56
CA LEU A 177 -14.13 -15.78 17.56
C LEU A 177 -14.97 -14.59 18.02
N ARG A 178 -15.61 -13.84 17.11
CA ARG A 178 -16.54 -12.74 17.46
C ARG A 178 -17.63 -13.23 18.41
N TYR A 179 -18.28 -14.35 18.09
CA TYR A 179 -19.30 -14.94 18.94
C TYR A 179 -18.75 -15.25 20.34
N PHE A 180 -17.60 -15.91 20.43
CA PHE A 180 -17.02 -16.20 21.73
C PHE A 180 -16.65 -14.95 22.50
N TYR A 181 -16.21 -13.86 21.86
CA TYR A 181 -15.89 -12.59 22.53
C TYR A 181 -17.13 -11.76 22.91
N SER A 182 -18.29 -11.96 22.26
CA SER A 182 -19.54 -11.30 22.61
C SER A 182 -20.29 -11.94 23.77
N LEU A 183 -19.96 -13.18 24.15
CA LEU A 183 -20.56 -13.85 25.32
C LEU A 183 -20.27 -13.06 26.60
N ASP A 184 -21.33 -12.68 27.32
CA ASP A 184 -21.25 -12.08 28.64
C ASP A 184 -20.55 -13.03 29.63
N LYS A 185 -19.60 -12.50 30.39
CA LYS A 185 -18.89 -13.25 31.44
C LYS A 185 -19.85 -13.70 32.56
N ASN A 186 -21.01 -13.08 32.68
CA ASN A 186 -22.03 -13.43 33.66
C ASN A 186 -22.91 -14.63 33.23
N LEU A 187 -22.73 -15.17 32.02
CA LEU A 187 -23.42 -16.39 31.60
C LEU A 187 -22.83 -17.61 32.33
N VAL A 188 -23.60 -18.11 33.29
CA VAL A 188 -23.32 -19.22 34.24
C VAL A 188 -22.80 -20.52 33.59
N VAL A 189 -22.98 -20.68 32.28
CA VAL A 189 -22.70 -21.93 31.54
C VAL A 189 -21.20 -22.20 31.36
N PHE A 190 -20.35 -21.19 31.41
CA PHE A 190 -18.90 -21.35 31.27
C PHE A 190 -18.19 -20.92 32.54
N LYS A 191 -17.48 -21.84 33.20
CA LYS A 191 -16.46 -21.47 34.20
C LYS A 191 -15.48 -20.51 33.50
N ASP A 192 -15.42 -19.26 33.97
CA ASP A 192 -14.69 -18.14 33.36
C ASP A 192 -13.28 -18.48 32.85
N LYS A 193 -12.57 -19.38 33.56
CA LYS A 193 -11.23 -19.83 33.19
C LYS A 193 -11.16 -20.55 31.84
N TYR A 194 -12.08 -21.48 31.57
CA TYR A 194 -12.05 -22.29 30.34
C TYR A 194 -12.39 -21.45 29.09
N LEU A 195 -13.32 -20.49 29.23
CA LEU A 195 -13.67 -19.60 28.13
C LEU A 195 -12.51 -18.67 27.77
N ASN A 196 -11.78 -18.16 28.77
CA ASN A 196 -10.62 -17.31 28.54
C ASN A 196 -9.45 -18.07 27.90
N GLU A 197 -9.18 -19.29 28.35
CA GLU A 197 -8.18 -20.17 27.72
C GLU A 197 -8.55 -20.48 26.27
N TYR A 198 -9.80 -20.89 26.01
CA TYR A 198 -10.28 -21.15 24.66
C TYR A 198 -10.19 -19.92 23.75
N ARG A 199 -10.65 -18.75 24.21
CA ARG A 199 -10.57 -17.47 23.46
C ARG A 199 -9.12 -17.13 23.11
N ARG A 200 -8.19 -17.33 24.03
CA ARG A 200 -6.76 -17.06 23.81
C ARG A 200 -6.18 -18.02 22.79
N ASP A 201 -6.43 -19.31 22.95
CA ASP A 201 -5.80 -20.34 22.13
C ASP A 201 -6.32 -20.26 20.69
N ARG A 202 -7.64 -20.08 20.50
CA ARG A 202 -8.22 -19.88 19.16
C ARG A 202 -7.82 -18.57 18.51
N LEU A 203 -7.67 -17.49 19.29
CA LEU A 203 -7.17 -16.23 18.76
C LEU A 203 -5.72 -16.39 18.28
N ASN A 204 -4.87 -17.07 19.06
CA ASN A 204 -3.48 -17.29 18.69
C ASN A 204 -3.33 -18.17 17.45
N GLU A 205 -4.10 -19.25 17.36
CA GLU A 205 -4.18 -20.12 16.17
C GLU A 205 -4.53 -19.28 14.93
N TYR A 206 -5.63 -18.53 15.00
CA TYR A 206 -6.07 -17.68 13.89
C TYR A 206 -5.05 -16.59 13.53
N LEU A 207 -4.45 -15.95 14.53
CA LEU A 207 -3.40 -14.94 14.31
C LEU A 207 -2.17 -15.53 13.62
N ASN A 208 -1.76 -16.75 13.97
CA ASN A 208 -0.63 -17.41 13.31
C ASN A 208 -0.94 -17.66 11.83
N ASP A 209 -2.13 -18.21 11.54
CA ASP A 209 -2.54 -18.54 10.18
C ASP A 209 -2.63 -17.28 9.30
N ILE A 210 -3.31 -16.23 9.77
CA ILE A 210 -3.51 -15.00 8.98
C ILE A 210 -2.21 -14.20 8.83
N GLU A 211 -1.35 -14.19 9.85
CA GLU A 211 -0.04 -13.54 9.77
C GLU A 211 0.86 -14.25 8.76
N GLN A 212 0.84 -15.59 8.73
CA GLN A 212 1.56 -16.37 7.72
C GLN A 212 1.02 -16.06 6.31
N GLU A 213 -0.29 -16.13 6.10
CA GLU A 213 -0.93 -15.82 4.80
C GLU A 213 -0.53 -14.41 4.31
N PHE A 214 -0.60 -13.42 5.20
CA PHE A 214 -0.31 -12.03 4.86
C PHE A 214 1.16 -11.81 4.52
N ASN A 215 2.08 -12.45 5.25
CA ASN A 215 3.51 -12.37 4.97
C ASN A 215 3.84 -13.05 3.63
N GLU A 216 3.31 -14.25 3.37
CA GLU A 216 3.52 -14.94 2.10
C GLU A 216 3.00 -14.12 0.92
N GLN A 217 1.80 -13.52 1.04
CA GLN A 217 1.25 -12.65 0.02
C GLN A 217 2.08 -11.36 -0.16
N PHE A 218 2.56 -10.77 0.94
CA PHE A 218 3.38 -9.56 0.91
C PHE A 218 4.73 -9.81 0.22
N GLU A 219 5.45 -10.87 0.58
CA GLU A 219 6.75 -11.21 -0.03
C GLU A 219 6.61 -11.49 -1.54
N ASN A 220 5.58 -12.25 -1.92
CA ASN A 220 5.25 -12.48 -3.33
C ASN A 220 4.98 -11.17 -4.08
N LEU A 221 4.27 -10.23 -3.45
CA LEU A 221 3.97 -8.93 -4.04
C LEU A 221 5.23 -8.07 -4.20
N ILE A 222 6.08 -8.02 -3.17
CA ILE A 222 7.35 -7.27 -3.19
C ILE A 222 8.25 -7.74 -4.34
N SER A 223 8.38 -9.05 -4.54
CA SER A 223 9.17 -9.61 -5.64
C SER A 223 8.69 -9.09 -7.01
N VAL A 224 7.37 -9.03 -7.21
CA VAL A 224 6.78 -8.51 -8.46
C VAL A 224 6.93 -6.98 -8.56
N ILE A 225 6.81 -6.26 -7.45
CA ILE A 225 7.00 -4.80 -7.38
C ILE A 225 8.42 -4.42 -7.78
N SER A 226 9.43 -5.13 -7.28
CA SER A 226 10.83 -4.93 -7.67
C SER A 226 10.99 -5.00 -9.21
N THR A 227 10.48 -6.08 -9.83
CA THR A 227 10.50 -6.20 -11.30
C THR A 227 9.71 -5.07 -12.00
N PHE A 228 8.63 -4.59 -11.40
CA PHE A 228 7.85 -3.47 -11.96
C PHE A 228 8.66 -2.17 -11.94
N LEU A 229 9.34 -1.86 -10.83
CA LEU A 229 10.19 -0.68 -10.68
C LEU A 229 11.37 -0.71 -11.65
N ASP A 230 12.01 -1.87 -11.87
CA ASP A 230 13.09 -2.01 -12.86
C ASP A 230 12.62 -1.65 -14.27
N LYS A 231 11.42 -2.10 -14.67
CA LYS A 231 10.86 -1.79 -15.98
C LYS A 231 10.50 -0.32 -16.10
N LEU A 232 10.01 0.29 -15.03
CA LEU A 232 9.72 1.71 -14.99
C LEU A 232 10.99 2.57 -15.03
N HIS A 233 12.08 2.12 -14.40
CA HIS A 233 13.37 2.81 -14.42
C HIS A 233 13.87 3.02 -15.85
N LEU A 234 13.77 1.98 -16.69
CA LEU A 234 14.14 2.07 -18.11
C LEU A 234 13.33 3.15 -18.87
N ILE A 235 12.04 3.28 -18.54
CA ILE A 235 11.18 4.31 -19.15
C ILE A 235 11.55 5.69 -18.62
N TYR A 236 11.83 5.81 -17.33
CA TYR A 236 12.26 7.07 -16.71
C TYR A 236 13.54 7.60 -17.37
N ILE A 237 14.57 6.76 -17.53
CA ILE A 237 15.81 7.12 -18.23
C ILE A 237 15.52 7.56 -19.67
N LYS A 238 14.66 6.83 -20.39
CA LYS A 238 14.29 7.18 -21.77
C LYS A 238 13.63 8.57 -21.83
N LYS A 239 12.68 8.84 -20.93
CA LYS A 239 11.97 10.12 -20.85
C LYS A 239 12.90 11.27 -20.54
N LYS A 240 13.84 11.09 -19.61
CA LYS A 240 14.90 12.07 -19.33
C LYS A 240 15.73 12.41 -20.57
N LYS A 241 16.08 11.41 -21.39
CA LYS A 241 16.78 11.64 -22.68
C LYS A 241 15.90 12.41 -23.68
N GLU A 242 14.60 12.13 -23.73
CA GLU A 242 13.64 12.87 -24.57
C GLU A 242 13.55 14.35 -24.15
N PHE A 243 13.50 14.64 -22.85
CA PHE A 243 13.53 16.02 -22.33
C PHE A 243 14.85 16.73 -22.68
N LYS A 244 15.98 16.05 -22.53
CA LYS A 244 17.29 16.59 -22.92
C LYS A 244 17.36 16.92 -24.41
N ALA A 245 16.84 16.05 -25.27
CA ALA A 245 16.77 16.30 -26.72
C ALA A 245 15.88 17.51 -27.09
N ARG A 246 14.92 17.86 -26.22
CA ARG A 246 14.06 19.05 -26.36
C ARG A 246 14.69 20.33 -25.77
N GLY A 247 15.88 20.26 -25.19
CA GLY A 247 16.55 21.40 -24.55
C GLY A 247 16.00 21.79 -23.18
N LEU A 248 15.35 20.85 -22.49
CA LEU A 248 14.73 21.06 -21.16
C LEU A 248 15.59 20.50 -20.00
N VAL A 249 16.82 20.04 -20.27
CA VAL A 249 17.75 19.40 -19.31
C VAL A 249 19.16 19.87 -19.54
#